data_AF-A0A8K0TF86-F1
#
_entry.id   AF-A0A8K0TF86-F1
#
_cell.length_a   1.000
_cell.length_b   1.000
_cell.length_c   1.000
_cell.angle_alpha   90.00
_cell.angle_beta   90.00
_cell.angle_gamma   90.00
#
_symmetry.space_group_name_H-M   'P 1'
#
loop_
_entity.id
_entity.type
_entity.pdbx_description
1 polymer ?
#
loop_
_entity_poly.entity_id
_entity_poly.type
_entity_poly.pdbx_seq_one_letter_code
_entity_poly.pdbx_strand_id
1 'polypeptide(L)'
;MKILSLNFLTCAVKACKSSTASYPLHPKDAELVQDDIEINEQMLLNVLPRLDWAALRTNATELGFPELPAEAPTAEQLQQDEKALKDLHHLLLETQISEGKLVCGNCGHEYAIREGIANFLLPSHLV
;
A
#
# COMPACT_ATOMS: atom_id res chain seq x y z
N MET A 1 6.00 2.69 7.64
CA MET A 1 5.29 3.15 6.43
C MET A 1 3.96 2.44 6.31
N LYS A 2 2.85 3.19 6.39
CA LYS A 2 1.48 2.63 6.37
C LYS A 2 1.19 1.90 5.07
N ILE A 3 0.40 0.82 5.12
CA ILE A 3 0.02 0.06 3.92
C ILE A 3 -0.77 0.94 2.95
N LEU A 4 -1.59 1.88 3.46
CA LEU A 4 -2.26 2.88 2.63
C LEU A 4 -1.31 3.61 1.69
N SER A 5 -0.09 3.94 2.13
CA SER A 5 0.88 4.67 1.33
C SER A 5 1.32 3.89 0.09
N LEU A 6 1.39 2.56 0.16
CA LEU A 6 1.75 1.71 -0.99
C LEU A 6 0.80 1.90 -2.17
N ASN A 7 -0.46 2.23 -1.89
CA ASN A 7 -1.48 2.40 -2.91
C ASN A 7 -1.30 3.71 -3.73
N PHE A 8 -0.39 4.59 -3.32
CA PHE A 8 -0.15 5.86 -4.02
C PHE A 8 1.32 6.07 -4.43
N LEU A 9 2.21 5.14 -4.10
CA LEU A 9 3.63 5.23 -4.41
C LEU A 9 3.97 4.48 -5.70
N THR A 10 4.61 5.16 -6.63
CA THR A 10 5.12 4.60 -7.89
C THR A 10 6.64 4.67 -7.93
N CYS A 11 7.26 3.97 -8.88
CA CYS A 11 8.70 4.04 -9.08
C CYS A 11 9.17 5.48 -9.40
N ALA A 12 10.16 5.98 -8.66
CA ALA A 12 10.74 7.29 -8.87
C ALA A 12 11.71 7.36 -10.07
N VAL A 13 12.21 6.22 -10.58
CA VAL A 13 13.16 6.17 -11.70
C VAL A 13 12.51 6.79 -12.95
N LYS A 14 13.16 7.78 -13.56
CA LYS A 14 12.56 8.57 -14.66
C LYS A 14 12.08 7.73 -15.84
N ALA A 15 12.83 6.70 -16.21
CA ALA A 15 12.48 5.79 -17.29
C ALA A 15 11.20 4.96 -17.01
N CYS A 16 10.75 4.91 -15.76
CA CYS A 16 9.55 4.18 -15.36
C CYS A 16 8.26 5.01 -15.46
N LYS A 17 8.33 6.33 -15.63
CA LYS A 17 7.15 7.23 -15.60
C LYS A 17 6.04 6.87 -16.60
N SER A 18 6.40 6.31 -17.75
CA SER A 18 5.45 5.90 -18.79
C SER A 18 5.04 4.43 -18.70
N SER A 19 5.63 3.64 -17.79
CA SER A 19 5.34 2.22 -17.65
C SER A 19 4.27 2.00 -16.60
N THR A 20 3.19 1.32 -16.97
CA THR A 20 2.15 0.89 -16.03
C THR A 20 2.68 -0.12 -15.02
N ALA A 21 3.70 -0.91 -15.38
CA ALA A 21 4.36 -1.87 -14.47
C ALA A 21 5.23 -1.19 -13.38
N SER A 22 5.33 0.14 -13.39
CA SER A 22 6.01 0.90 -12.34
C SER A 22 5.16 1.11 -11.07
N TYR A 23 3.90 0.66 -11.12
CA TYR A 23 2.94 0.66 -10.03
C TYR A 23 2.11 -0.65 -10.05
N PRO A 24 1.79 -1.23 -8.88
CA PRO A 24 2.32 -0.90 -7.57
C PRO A 24 3.81 -1.24 -7.42
N LEU A 25 4.44 -0.69 -6.39
CA LEU A 25 5.72 -1.20 -5.91
C LEU A 25 5.46 -2.41 -4.99
N HIS A 26 6.28 -3.45 -5.14
CA HIS A 26 6.08 -4.74 -4.49
C HIS A 26 6.87 -4.83 -3.18
N PRO A 27 6.22 -4.91 -2.01
CA PRO A 27 6.92 -5.12 -0.75
C PRO A 27 7.60 -6.50 -0.72
N LYS A 28 8.83 -6.55 -0.22
CA LYS A 28 9.62 -7.77 0.02
C LYS A 28 10.35 -7.67 1.35
N ASP A 29 10.55 -8.82 1.98
CA ASP A 29 11.26 -8.97 3.26
C ASP A 29 10.72 -8.00 4.34
N ALA A 30 9.40 -7.82 4.36
CA ALA A 30 8.74 -6.78 5.14
C ALA A 30 8.44 -7.25 6.58
N GLU A 31 8.93 -6.49 7.55
CA GLU A 31 8.55 -6.63 8.96
C GLU A 31 7.40 -5.66 9.27
N LEU A 32 6.26 -6.21 9.66
CA LEU A 32 5.06 -5.43 9.93
C LEU A 32 4.93 -5.10 11.42
N VAL A 33 4.50 -3.88 11.69
CA VAL A 33 4.07 -3.44 13.03
C VAL A 33 2.68 -2.82 12.93
N GLN A 34 1.98 -2.79 14.05
CA GLN A 34 0.62 -2.26 14.15
C GLN A 34 0.58 -1.19 15.24
N ASP A 35 -0.09 -0.08 14.94
CA ASP A 35 -0.42 0.95 15.90
C ASP A 35 -1.92 0.96 16.11
N ASP A 36 -2.37 1.13 17.35
CA ASP A 36 -3.77 1.35 17.67
C ASP A 36 -4.18 2.77 17.22
N ILE A 37 -5.13 2.86 16.29
CA ILE A 37 -5.60 4.14 15.76
C ILE A 37 -7.11 4.17 15.85
N GLU A 38 -7.67 5.25 16.39
CA GLU A 38 -9.12 5.43 16.42
C GLU A 38 -9.71 5.38 15.01
N ILE A 39 -10.76 4.59 14.85
CA ILE A 39 -11.46 4.42 13.58
C ILE A 39 -12.06 5.75 13.13
N ASN A 40 -11.70 6.15 11.92
CA ASN A 40 -12.30 7.29 11.24
C ASN A 40 -13.02 6.84 9.97
N GLU A 41 -14.30 6.49 10.13
CA GLU A 41 -15.17 6.04 9.05
C GLU A 41 -15.18 7.04 7.87
N GLN A 42 -15.32 8.33 8.16
CA GLN A 42 -15.38 9.35 7.10
C GLN A 42 -14.10 9.40 6.27
N MET A 43 -12.93 9.21 6.89
CA MET A 43 -11.66 9.12 6.19
C MET A 43 -11.61 7.90 5.27
N LEU A 44 -12.06 6.73 5.75
CA LEU A 44 -12.12 5.50 4.94
C LEU A 44 -13.05 5.65 3.75
N LEU A 45 -14.26 6.20 3.95
CA LEU A 45 -15.21 6.46 2.86
C LEU A 45 -14.65 7.43 1.83
N ASN A 46 -13.89 8.44 2.27
CA ASN A 46 -13.28 9.42 1.38
C ASN A 46 -12.09 8.85 0.59
N VAL A 47 -11.34 7.92 1.17
CA VAL A 47 -10.16 7.32 0.50
C VAL A 47 -10.53 6.15 -0.40
N LEU A 48 -11.57 5.38 -0.05
CA LEU A 48 -12.05 4.23 -0.80
C LEU A 48 -12.15 4.45 -2.33
N PRO A 49 -12.78 5.52 -2.85
CA PRO A 49 -12.87 5.74 -4.30
C PRO A 49 -11.55 6.12 -4.97
N ARG A 50 -10.49 6.41 -4.19
CA ARG A 50 -9.15 6.75 -4.68
C ARG A 50 -8.21 5.55 -4.66
N LEU A 51 -8.61 4.46 -4.01
CA LEU A 51 -7.78 3.27 -3.93
C LEU A 51 -7.78 2.54 -5.28
N ASP A 52 -6.59 2.17 -5.73
CA ASP A 52 -6.47 1.08 -6.70
C ASP A 52 -6.63 -0.24 -5.95
N TRP A 53 -7.84 -0.80 -6.02
CA TRP A 53 -8.17 -2.02 -5.29
C TRP A 53 -7.33 -3.21 -5.75
N ALA A 54 -7.02 -3.32 -7.04
CA ALA A 54 -6.22 -4.42 -7.57
C ALA A 54 -4.77 -4.37 -7.04
N ALA A 55 -4.20 -3.17 -6.96
CA ALA A 55 -2.89 -2.95 -6.36
C ALA A 55 -2.90 -3.26 -4.85
N LEU A 56 -3.95 -2.86 -4.11
CA LEU A 56 -4.09 -3.18 -2.70
C LEU A 56 -4.18 -4.70 -2.46
N ARG A 57 -5.00 -5.42 -3.26
CA ARG A 57 -5.10 -6.89 -3.22
C ARG A 57 -3.75 -7.55 -3.46
N THR A 58 -2.98 -7.05 -4.42
CA THR A 58 -1.63 -7.55 -4.74
C THR A 58 -0.71 -7.38 -3.54
N ASN A 59 -0.60 -6.17 -3.01
CA ASN A 59 0.29 -5.88 -1.88
C ASN A 59 -0.13 -6.63 -0.60
N ALA A 60 -1.43 -6.75 -0.32
CA ALA A 60 -1.93 -7.50 0.81
C ALA A 60 -1.51 -8.98 0.73
N THR A 61 -1.64 -9.59 -0.45
CA THR A 61 -1.21 -10.97 -0.69
C THR A 61 0.30 -11.12 -0.51
N GLU A 62 1.10 -10.19 -1.05
CA GLU A 62 2.57 -10.24 -0.94
C GLU A 62 3.07 -10.06 0.50
N LEU A 63 2.30 -9.36 1.34
CA LEU A 63 2.55 -9.17 2.76
C LEU A 63 2.01 -10.32 3.64
N GLY A 64 1.37 -11.33 3.04
CA GLY A 64 0.85 -12.50 3.75
C GLY A 64 -0.51 -12.30 4.41
N PHE A 65 -1.25 -11.24 4.06
CA PHE A 65 -2.64 -11.08 4.50
C PHE A 65 -3.58 -12.03 3.74
N PRO A 66 -4.76 -12.35 4.30
CA PRO A 66 -5.82 -13.04 3.57
C PRO A 66 -6.17 -12.31 2.28
N GLU A 67 -6.57 -13.08 1.26
CA GLU A 67 -6.98 -12.50 -0.01
C GLU A 67 -8.20 -11.59 0.19
N LEU A 68 -8.06 -10.33 -0.18
CA LEU A 68 -9.13 -9.36 -0.18
C LEU A 68 -10.16 -9.69 -1.29
N PRO A 69 -11.45 -9.31 -1.10
CA PRO A 69 -12.51 -9.51 -2.09
C PRO A 69 -12.13 -9.04 -3.49
N ALA A 70 -12.69 -9.69 -4.51
CA ALA A 70 -12.35 -9.40 -5.92
C ALA A 70 -12.63 -7.94 -6.30
N GLU A 71 -13.72 -7.39 -5.80
CA GLU A 71 -14.17 -6.01 -6.01
C GLU A 71 -14.10 -5.23 -4.70
N ALA A 72 -13.83 -3.93 -4.78
CA ALA A 72 -13.91 -3.06 -3.62
C ALA A 72 -15.35 -2.98 -3.12
N PRO A 73 -15.58 -2.93 -1.80
CA PRO A 73 -16.92 -2.63 -1.29
C PRO A 73 -17.38 -1.25 -1.78
N THR A 74 -18.69 -1.06 -1.95
CA THR A 74 -19.25 0.28 -2.13
C THR A 74 -19.24 1.04 -0.80
N ALA A 75 -19.40 2.36 -0.84
CA ALA A 75 -19.51 3.17 0.37
C ALA A 75 -20.65 2.66 1.27
N GLU A 76 -21.83 2.39 0.70
CA GLU A 76 -22.98 1.89 1.45
C GLU A 76 -22.73 0.53 2.09
N GLN A 77 -22.04 -0.38 1.37
CA GLN A 77 -21.65 -1.68 1.90
C GLN A 77 -20.69 -1.53 3.08
N LEU A 78 -19.70 -0.65 2.96
CA LEU A 78 -18.72 -0.42 4.01
C LEU A 78 -19.36 0.19 5.28
N GLN A 79 -20.36 1.06 5.12
CA GLN A 79 -21.10 1.64 6.25
C GLN A 79 -22.02 0.64 6.95
N GLN A 80 -22.56 -0.34 6.21
CA GLN A 80 -23.47 -1.35 6.75
C GLN A 80 -22.72 -2.55 7.36
N ASP A 81 -21.45 -2.73 7.03
CA ASP A 81 -20.61 -3.82 7.51
C ASP A 81 -19.48 -3.29 8.40
N GLU A 82 -19.76 -3.20 9.70
CA GLU A 82 -18.79 -2.76 10.71
C GLU A 82 -17.52 -3.61 10.72
N LYS A 83 -17.62 -4.91 10.40
CA LYS A 83 -16.46 -5.80 10.35
C LYS A 83 -15.58 -5.45 9.16
N ALA A 84 -16.15 -5.30 7.97
CA ALA A 84 -15.40 -4.89 6.78
C ALA A 84 -14.72 -3.53 6.98
N LEU A 85 -15.41 -2.59 7.64
CA LEU A 85 -14.85 -1.28 7.98
C LEU A 85 -13.64 -1.39 8.92
N LYS A 86 -13.75 -2.19 9.98
CA LYS A 86 -12.65 -2.46 10.92
C LYS A 86 -11.47 -3.16 10.26
N ASP A 87 -11.73 -4.18 9.44
CA ASP A 87 -10.69 -4.91 8.73
C ASP A 87 -9.93 -3.99 7.74
N LEU A 88 -10.66 -3.13 7.03
CA LEU A 88 -10.06 -2.16 6.11
C LEU A 88 -9.26 -1.07 6.85
N HIS A 89 -9.78 -0.58 7.98
CA HIS A 89 -9.06 0.34 8.87
C HIS A 89 -7.74 -0.27 9.36
N HIS A 90 -7.81 -1.50 9.88
CA HIS A 90 -6.66 -2.23 10.41
C HIS A 90 -5.58 -2.43 9.35
N LEU A 91 -5.98 -2.83 8.14
CA LEU A 91 -5.06 -3.00 7.03
C LEU A 91 -4.43 -1.67 6.59
N LEU A 92 -5.24 -0.62 6.36
CA LEU A 92 -4.75 0.60 5.72
C LEU A 92 -4.04 1.54 6.69
N LEU A 93 -4.54 1.66 7.92
CA LEU A 93 -4.18 2.71 8.87
C LEU A 93 -3.42 2.20 10.08
N GLU A 94 -3.73 1.01 10.59
CA GLU A 94 -3.02 0.47 11.76
C GLU A 94 -1.74 -0.24 11.35
N THR A 95 -1.79 -0.99 10.25
CA THR A 95 -0.65 -1.76 9.75
C THR A 95 0.37 -0.88 9.01
N GLN A 96 1.64 -1.10 9.31
CA GLN A 96 2.75 -0.48 8.61
C GLN A 96 3.97 -1.39 8.49
N ILE A 97 4.75 -1.19 7.42
CA ILE A 97 6.07 -1.79 7.25
C ILE A 97 7.07 -1.00 8.09
N SER A 98 7.77 -1.66 9.01
CA SER A 98 8.85 -1.09 9.84
C SER A 98 10.21 -1.26 9.17
N GLU A 99 10.53 -2.48 8.72
CA GLU A 99 11.73 -2.81 7.96
C GLU A 99 11.35 -3.56 6.69
N GLY A 100 12.18 -3.47 5.64
CA GLY A 100 12.01 -4.24 4.41
C GLY A 100 12.41 -3.45 3.16
N LYS A 101 11.80 -3.78 2.02
CA LYS A 101 12.02 -3.03 0.76
C LYS A 101 10.80 -3.04 -0.15
N LEU A 102 10.74 -2.06 -1.04
CA LEU A 102 9.79 -2.00 -2.14
C LEU A 102 10.54 -2.22 -3.46
N VAL A 103 10.05 -3.11 -4.31
CA VAL A 103 10.68 -3.44 -5.59
C VAL A 103 9.80 -2.99 -6.74
N CYS A 104 10.38 -2.27 -7.70
CA CYS A 104 9.66 -1.86 -8.90
C CYS A 104 9.44 -3.05 -9.85
N GLY A 105 8.18 -3.29 -10.25
CA GLY A 105 7.82 -4.35 -11.21
C GLY A 105 8.36 -4.11 -12.64
N ASN A 106 8.72 -2.88 -12.98
CA ASN A 106 9.25 -2.54 -14.31
C ASN A 106 10.79 -2.61 -14.40
N CYS A 107 11.51 -1.97 -13.48
CA CYS A 107 12.97 -1.83 -13.55
C CYS A 107 13.73 -2.64 -12.50
N GLY A 108 13.04 -3.27 -11.55
CA GLY A 108 13.66 -4.03 -10.46
C GLY A 108 14.39 -3.19 -9.41
N HIS A 109 14.34 -1.85 -9.47
CA HIS A 109 14.97 -1.01 -8.46
C HIS A 109 14.33 -1.24 -7.09
N GLU A 110 15.17 -1.33 -6.06
CA GLU A 110 14.78 -1.62 -4.69
C GLU A 110 14.89 -0.35 -3.82
N TYR A 111 13.77 0.01 -3.18
CA TYR A 111 13.69 1.12 -2.22
C TYR A 111 13.68 0.53 -0.80
N ALA A 112 14.75 0.73 -0.04
CA ALA A 112 14.84 0.23 1.33
C ALA A 112 13.86 0.99 2.25
N ILE A 113 13.20 0.27 3.15
CA ILE A 113 12.40 0.80 4.25
C ILE A 113 13.16 0.50 5.54
N ARG A 114 13.42 1.53 6.34
CA ARG A 114 14.03 1.42 7.67
C ARG A 114 13.29 2.32 8.65
N GLU A 115 13.00 1.81 9.84
CA GLU A 115 12.23 2.51 10.87
C GLU A 115 10.92 3.13 10.31
N GLY A 116 10.31 2.42 9.37
CA GLY A 116 9.09 2.82 8.69
C GLY A 116 9.24 3.94 7.66
N ILE A 117 10.46 4.33 7.28
CA ILE A 117 10.75 5.37 6.29
C ILE A 117 11.32 4.72 5.01
N ALA A 118 10.62 4.89 3.89
CA ALA A 118 11.09 4.42 2.59
C ALA A 118 12.07 5.42 1.96
N ASN A 119 13.25 4.94 1.54
CA ASN A 119 14.26 5.75 0.88
C ASN A 119 14.05 5.76 -0.65
N PHE A 120 13.60 6.90 -1.18
CA PHE A 120 13.41 7.15 -2.62
C PHE A 120 14.54 7.98 -3.25
N LEU A 121 15.68 8.14 -2.58
CA LEU A 121 16.84 8.81 -3.16
C LEU A 121 17.45 7.96 -4.25
N LEU A 122 17.58 8.55 -5.45
CA LEU A 122 18.13 7.88 -6.61
C LEU A 122 19.56 8.37 -6.89
N PRO A 123 20.45 7.47 -7.36
CA PRO A 123 21.69 7.86 -8.01
C PRO A 123 21.43 8.82 -9.18
N SER A 124 22.35 9.76 -9.41
CA SER A 124 22.21 10.82 -10.42
C SER A 124 21.91 10.33 -11.85
N HIS A 125 22.30 9.12 -12.20
CA HIS A 125 22.07 8.52 -13.53
C HIS A 125 20.68 7.90 -13.71
N LEU A 126 19.84 7.82 -12.66
CA LEU A 126 18.47 7.27 -12.71
C LEU A 126 17.38 8.36 -12.66
N VAL A 127 17.78 9.63 -12.54
CA VAL A 127 16.90 10.81 -12.39
C VAL A 127 16.54 11.46 -13.73
#